data_AF-A0A7X6QLT6-F1
#
_entry.id   AF-A0A7X6QLT6-F1
#
_cell.length_a   1.000
_cell.length_b   1.000
_cell.length_c   1.000
_cell.angle_alpha   90.00
_cell.angle_beta   90.00
_cell.angle_gamma   90.00
#
_symmetry.space_group_name_H-M   'P 1'
#
loop_
_entity.id
_entity.type
_entity.pdbx_description
1 polymer ?
#
loop_
_entity_poly.entity_id
_entity_poly.type
_entity_poly.pdbx_seq_one_letter_code
_entity_poly.pdbx_strand_id
1 'polypeptide(L)'
;MGKETNYINLFRNYREVLRQYSSPLMDAKRDAAMGIFEKRGFPKPGDEAYRQFPLDNLLEIDYGMNLYRMSTPAHPAKVFRCEVPSLSTQLFFVVNDVYYPDYKPHHLPEGVLYGSIDKILRDYPELMAPYYGRLSEQSDDAFAA
;
A
#
# COMPACT_ATOMS: atom_id res chain seq x y z
N MET A 1 17.77 -11.01 -16.57
CA MET A 1 17.03 -9.76 -16.31
C MET A 1 16.97 -9.62 -14.80
N GLY A 2 17.48 -8.53 -14.21
CA GLY A 2 17.56 -8.40 -12.75
C GLY A 2 16.17 -8.20 -12.13
N LYS A 3 15.99 -8.58 -10.86
CA LYS A 3 14.71 -8.40 -10.14
C LYS A 3 14.22 -6.96 -10.20
N GLU A 4 15.09 -5.97 -10.05
CA GLU A 4 14.77 -4.55 -10.16
C GLU A 4 14.14 -4.22 -11.52
N THR A 5 14.72 -4.76 -12.60
CA THR A 5 14.20 -4.55 -13.96
C THR A 5 12.76 -5.06 -14.10
N ASN A 6 12.40 -6.16 -13.43
CA ASN A 6 11.05 -6.69 -13.47
C ASN A 6 10.05 -5.71 -12.84
N TYR A 7 10.33 -5.20 -11.64
CA TYR A 7 9.45 -4.24 -10.95
C TYR A 7 9.38 -2.88 -11.64
N ILE A 8 10.50 -2.39 -12.19
CA ILE A 8 10.54 -1.15 -12.98
C ILE A 8 9.67 -1.30 -14.23
N ASN A 9 9.81 -2.41 -14.96
CA ASN A 9 9.00 -2.67 -16.15
C ASN A 9 7.52 -2.83 -15.80
N LEU A 10 7.21 -3.51 -14.68
CA LEU A 10 5.84 -3.63 -14.21
C LEU A 10 5.20 -2.26 -13.97
N PHE A 11 5.87 -1.37 -13.23
CA PHE A 11 5.35 -0.03 -12.98
C PHE A 11 5.16 0.73 -14.30
N ARG A 12 6.17 0.75 -15.17
CA ARG A 12 6.13 1.50 -16.44
C ARG A 12 5.02 0.99 -17.37
N ASN A 13 4.87 -0.33 -17.50
CA ASN A 13 3.90 -0.95 -18.40
C ASN A 13 2.45 -0.79 -17.91
N TYR A 14 2.24 -0.69 -16.59
CA TYR A 14 0.89 -0.65 -15.99
C TYR A 14 0.57 0.66 -15.26
N ARG A 15 1.40 1.70 -15.44
CA ARG A 15 1.24 3.00 -14.77
C ARG A 15 -0.18 3.58 -14.89
N GLU A 16 -0.73 3.53 -16.10
CA GLU A 16 -2.09 4.03 -16.36
C GLU A 16 -3.18 3.18 -15.70
N VAL A 17 -2.97 1.87 -15.55
CA VAL A 17 -3.89 1.00 -14.80
C VAL A 17 -3.82 1.32 -13.32
N LEU A 18 -2.60 1.48 -12.76
CA LEU A 18 -2.41 1.83 -11.35
C LEU A 18 -3.07 3.16 -10.99
N ARG A 19 -3.01 4.14 -11.89
CA ARG A 19 -3.65 5.46 -11.77
C ARG A 19 -5.16 5.39 -11.61
N GLN A 20 -5.83 4.46 -12.28
CA GLN A 20 -7.29 4.30 -12.19
C GLN A 20 -7.74 3.96 -10.77
N TYR A 21 -6.87 3.30 -9.99
CA TYR A 21 -7.15 2.85 -8.63
C TYR A 21 -6.36 3.64 -7.56
N SER A 22 -5.86 4.84 -7.90
CA SER A 22 -5.01 5.66 -7.04
C SER A 22 -5.42 7.13 -7.09
N SER A 23 -5.54 7.77 -5.93
CA SER A 23 -5.96 9.17 -5.84
C SER A 23 -4.87 10.08 -6.45
N PRO A 24 -5.23 11.29 -6.91
CA PRO A 24 -4.25 12.21 -7.48
C PRO A 24 -3.09 12.52 -6.52
N LEU A 25 -3.35 12.65 -5.21
CA LEU A 25 -2.32 12.88 -4.20
C LEU A 25 -1.33 11.71 -4.07
N MET A 26 -1.84 10.46 -4.17
CA MET A 26 -0.99 9.27 -4.19
C MET A 26 -0.18 9.19 -5.48
N ASP A 27 -0.84 9.37 -6.63
CA ASP A 27 -0.20 9.22 -7.93
C ASP A 27 0.91 10.24 -8.17
N ALA A 28 0.72 11.48 -7.70
CA ALA A 28 1.69 12.56 -7.83
C ALA A 28 3.08 12.25 -7.26
N LYS A 29 3.19 11.27 -6.33
CA LYS A 29 4.46 10.87 -5.72
C LYS A 29 5.13 9.68 -6.42
N ARG A 30 4.37 8.89 -7.20
CA ARG A 30 4.84 7.59 -7.73
C ARG A 30 6.02 7.69 -8.67
N ASP A 31 6.08 8.71 -9.52
CA ASP A 31 7.18 8.85 -10.49
C ASP A 31 8.49 9.22 -9.79
N ALA A 32 8.42 10.08 -8.78
CA ALA A 32 9.57 10.46 -7.99
C ALA A 32 10.09 9.25 -7.19
N ALA A 33 9.18 8.51 -6.55
CA ALA A 33 9.47 7.24 -5.87
C ALA A 33 10.15 6.23 -6.80
N MET A 34 9.58 6.00 -7.99
CA MET A 34 10.16 5.10 -8.99
C MET A 34 11.54 5.60 -9.46
N GLY A 35 11.72 6.90 -9.64
CA GLY A 35 13.03 7.47 -9.99
C GLY A 35 14.11 7.27 -8.92
N ILE A 36 13.72 7.23 -7.64
CA ILE A 36 14.63 6.85 -6.54
C ILE A 36 14.94 5.35 -6.63
N PHE A 37 13.92 4.52 -6.81
CA PHE A 37 14.07 3.06 -6.94
C PHE A 37 14.94 2.66 -8.14
N GLU A 38 14.78 3.29 -9.30
CA GLU A 38 15.59 3.04 -10.49
C GLU A 38 17.08 3.32 -10.26
N LYS A 39 17.41 4.29 -9.39
CA LYS A 39 18.79 4.65 -9.07
C LYS A 39 19.42 3.75 -8.02
N ARG A 40 18.65 3.40 -6.98
CA ARG A 40 19.17 2.71 -5.78
C ARG A 40 18.93 1.20 -5.79
N GLY A 41 17.88 0.75 -6.47
CA GLY A 41 17.46 -0.65 -6.52
C GLY A 41 16.92 -1.16 -5.18
N PHE A 42 16.81 -2.47 -5.05
CA PHE A 42 16.48 -3.08 -3.77
C PHE A 42 17.62 -2.97 -2.76
N PRO A 43 17.31 -2.99 -1.46
CA PRO A 43 18.31 -3.04 -0.41
C PRO A 43 19.15 -4.31 -0.52
N LYS A 44 20.42 -4.20 -0.15
CA LYS A 44 21.41 -5.26 -0.23
C LYS A 44 21.74 -5.79 1.17
N PRO A 45 22.26 -7.01 1.31
CA PRO A 45 22.70 -7.53 2.61
C PRO A 45 23.74 -6.66 3.34
N GLY A 46 24.45 -5.80 2.61
CA GLY A 46 25.40 -4.83 3.18
C GLY A 46 24.73 -3.64 3.89
N ASP A 47 23.47 -3.34 3.55
CA ASP A 47 22.72 -2.25 4.17
C ASP A 47 22.34 -2.64 5.59
N GLU A 48 22.67 -1.80 6.56
CA GLU A 48 22.53 -2.12 7.99
C GLU A 48 21.09 -2.52 8.37
N ALA A 49 20.10 -1.82 7.81
CA ALA A 49 18.68 -2.11 8.03
C ALA A 49 18.22 -3.48 7.49
N TYR A 50 18.93 -4.06 6.53
CA TYR A 50 18.55 -5.29 5.84
C TYR A 50 19.53 -6.45 6.06
N ARG A 51 20.60 -6.24 6.84
CA ARG A 51 21.66 -7.22 7.08
C ARG A 51 21.16 -8.54 7.67
N GLN A 52 20.17 -8.46 8.57
CA GLN A 52 19.64 -9.63 9.28
C GLN A 52 18.54 -10.36 8.50
N PHE A 53 18.00 -9.74 7.45
CA PHE A 53 16.91 -10.30 6.66
C PHE A 53 17.13 -10.01 5.15
N PRO A 54 18.02 -10.78 4.50
CA PRO A 54 18.29 -10.60 3.08
C PRO A 54 17.04 -10.93 2.25
N LEU A 55 16.61 -9.98 1.42
CA LEU A 55 15.36 -10.06 0.66
C LEU A 55 15.53 -10.70 -0.72
N ASP A 56 16.76 -10.96 -1.17
CA ASP A 56 17.08 -11.31 -2.56
C ASP A 56 16.23 -12.46 -3.10
N ASN A 57 16.17 -13.59 -2.38
CA ASN A 57 15.44 -14.77 -2.81
C ASN A 57 13.91 -14.56 -2.81
N LEU A 58 13.39 -13.72 -1.91
CA LEU A 58 11.96 -13.44 -1.81
C LEU A 58 11.49 -12.55 -2.96
N LEU A 59 12.35 -11.63 -3.40
CA LEU A 59 12.04 -10.66 -4.46
C LEU A 59 12.15 -11.23 -5.87
N GLU A 60 12.77 -12.41 -6.03
CA GLU A 60 12.86 -13.13 -7.31
C GLU A 60 11.61 -13.96 -7.63
N ILE A 61 10.75 -14.22 -6.65
CA ILE A 61 9.54 -15.02 -6.83
C ILE A 61 8.45 -14.17 -7.48
N ASP A 62 7.90 -14.64 -8.59
CA ASP A 62 6.70 -14.05 -9.19
C ASP A 62 5.45 -14.61 -8.51
N TYR A 63 4.92 -13.84 -7.56
CA TYR A 63 3.67 -14.15 -6.86
C TYR A 63 2.40 -13.79 -7.67
N GLY A 64 2.55 -13.17 -8.84
CA GLY A 64 1.47 -12.53 -9.57
C GLY A 64 0.95 -11.27 -8.88
N MET A 65 0.33 -10.37 -9.66
CA MET A 65 -0.20 -9.10 -9.14
C MET A 65 -1.63 -8.84 -9.60
N ASN A 66 -2.48 -8.40 -8.67
CA ASN A 66 -3.86 -8.04 -8.93
C ASN A 66 -4.00 -6.55 -9.37
N LEU A 67 -3.38 -6.19 -10.48
CA LEU A 67 -3.33 -4.80 -10.96
C LEU A 67 -4.71 -4.22 -11.29
N TYR A 68 -5.65 -5.07 -11.71
CA TYR A 68 -7.01 -4.69 -12.08
C TYR A 68 -8.01 -4.75 -10.92
N ARG A 69 -7.54 -4.93 -9.67
CA ARG A 69 -8.38 -4.95 -8.47
C ARG A 69 -9.55 -5.94 -8.57
N MET A 70 -9.31 -7.10 -9.15
CA MET A 70 -10.31 -8.16 -9.25
C MET A 70 -10.76 -8.56 -7.84
N SER A 71 -12.08 -8.66 -7.65
CA SER A 71 -12.67 -9.05 -6.38
C SER A 71 -12.27 -10.48 -6.04
N THR A 72 -11.86 -10.72 -4.80
CA THR A 72 -11.69 -12.06 -4.25
C THR A 72 -12.96 -12.44 -3.47
N PRO A 73 -13.36 -13.72 -3.44
CA PRO A 73 -14.56 -14.16 -2.72
C PRO A 73 -14.36 -14.25 -1.19
N ALA A 74 -13.36 -13.54 -0.64
CA ALA A 74 -13.03 -13.60 0.77
C ALA A 74 -14.01 -12.76 1.60
N HIS A 75 -14.46 -13.31 2.73
CA HIS A 75 -15.21 -12.59 3.75
C HIS A 75 -14.40 -12.61 5.06
N PRO A 76 -13.57 -11.59 5.31
CA PRO A 76 -12.65 -11.58 6.45
C PRO A 76 -13.35 -11.77 7.80
N ALA A 77 -14.54 -11.18 7.96
CA ALA A 77 -15.36 -11.32 9.17
C ALA A 77 -15.85 -12.75 9.46
N LYS A 78 -15.77 -13.68 8.49
CA LYS A 78 -16.05 -15.11 8.72
C LYS A 78 -14.83 -15.86 9.23
N VAL A 79 -13.63 -15.35 9.00
CA VAL A 79 -12.35 -16.03 9.29
C VAL A 79 -11.68 -15.43 10.53
N PHE A 80 -11.90 -14.14 10.79
CA PHE A 80 -11.31 -13.42 11.92
C PHE A 80 -12.39 -12.85 12.84
N ARG A 81 -12.21 -13.09 14.15
CA ARG A 81 -12.95 -12.46 15.23
C ARG A 81 -11.96 -12.08 16.32
N CYS A 82 -12.11 -10.90 16.91
CA CYS A 82 -11.32 -10.54 18.08
C CYS A 82 -11.85 -11.32 19.29
N GLU A 83 -11.03 -12.22 19.83
CA GLU A 83 -11.41 -13.07 20.98
C GLU A 83 -10.96 -12.48 22.33
N VAL A 84 -10.56 -11.21 22.37
CA VAL A 84 -10.14 -10.54 23.61
C VAL A 84 -11.38 -10.21 24.45
N PRO A 85 -11.55 -10.81 25.66
CA PRO A 85 -12.70 -10.52 26.50
C PRO A 85 -12.74 -9.06 26.94
N SER A 86 -13.95 -8.51 27.09
CA SER A 86 -14.18 -7.15 27.60
C SER A 86 -13.58 -6.01 26.76
N LEU A 87 -13.24 -6.27 25.49
CA LEU A 87 -12.78 -5.24 24.55
C LEU A 87 -13.83 -5.01 23.45
N SER A 88 -14.45 -3.83 23.44
CA SER A 88 -15.29 -3.41 22.32
C SER A 88 -14.38 -2.95 21.18
N THR A 89 -14.46 -3.60 20.02
CA THR A 89 -13.64 -3.29 18.85
C THR A 89 -14.50 -3.08 17.62
N GLN A 90 -14.04 -2.20 16.74
CA GLN A 90 -14.49 -2.12 15.35
C GLN A 90 -13.40 -2.75 14.49
N LEU A 91 -13.80 -3.68 13.63
CA LEU A 91 -12.87 -4.40 12.76
C LEU A 91 -12.90 -3.77 11.36
N PHE A 92 -11.71 -3.49 10.85
CA PHE A 92 -11.48 -3.01 9.50
C PHE A 92 -10.45 -3.92 8.85
N PHE A 93 -10.66 -4.25 7.58
CA PHE A 93 -9.84 -5.25 6.90
C PHE A 93 -9.17 -4.69 5.67
N VAL A 94 -7.94 -5.11 5.44
CA VAL A 94 -7.23 -4.99 4.17
C VAL A 94 -6.94 -6.41 3.70
N VAL A 95 -7.39 -6.75 2.49
CA VAL A 95 -7.23 -8.08 1.90
C VAL A 95 -6.44 -7.95 0.61
N ASN A 96 -5.30 -8.65 0.54
CA ASN A 96 -4.42 -8.69 -0.64
C ASN A 96 -3.95 -7.32 -1.17
N ASP A 97 -3.93 -6.29 -0.33
CA ASP A 97 -3.61 -4.86 -0.60
C ASP A 97 -4.80 -3.89 -0.78
N VAL A 98 -6.04 -4.38 -0.75
CA VAL A 98 -7.24 -3.56 -0.91
C VAL A 98 -8.01 -3.46 0.40
N TYR A 99 -8.44 -2.25 0.76
CA TYR A 99 -9.39 -2.05 1.85
C TYR A 99 -10.71 -2.77 1.54
N TYR A 100 -11.15 -3.64 2.44
CA TYR A 100 -12.39 -4.37 2.32
C TYR A 100 -13.54 -3.51 2.86
N PRO A 101 -14.49 -3.06 2.02
CA PRO A 101 -15.60 -2.26 2.49
C PRO A 101 -16.53 -3.10 3.35
N ASP A 102 -16.83 -2.61 4.54
CA ASP A 102 -17.76 -3.27 5.43
C ASP A 102 -19.18 -3.24 4.85
N TYR A 103 -19.88 -4.37 4.93
CA TYR A 103 -21.27 -4.46 4.50
C TYR A 103 -22.22 -3.71 5.46
N LYS A 104 -21.76 -3.43 6.69
CA LYS A 104 -22.53 -2.71 7.70
C LYS A 104 -21.82 -1.40 8.07
N PRO A 105 -22.56 -0.31 8.27
CA PRO A 105 -21.99 0.95 8.72
C PRO A 105 -21.44 0.80 10.14
N HIS A 106 -20.29 1.42 10.38
CA HIS A 106 -19.73 1.55 11.72
C HIS A 106 -20.25 2.82 12.38
N HIS A 107 -20.56 2.75 13.67
CA HIS A 107 -20.91 3.92 14.46
C HIS A 107 -19.63 4.51 15.06
N LEU A 108 -19.03 5.45 14.35
CA LEU A 108 -17.88 6.20 14.83
C LEU A 108 -18.31 7.55 15.39
N PRO A 109 -17.53 8.12 16.33
CA PRO A 109 -17.74 9.48 16.81
C PRO A 109 -17.73 10.50 15.66
N GLU A 110 -18.41 11.62 15.88
CA GLU A 110 -18.41 12.75 14.95
C GLU A 110 -16.98 13.22 14.66
N GLY A 111 -16.70 13.54 13.39
CA GLY A 111 -15.38 13.98 12.94
C GLY A 111 -14.38 12.87 12.62
N VAL A 112 -14.70 11.59 12.88
CA VAL A 112 -13.82 10.47 12.55
C VAL A 112 -14.05 10.02 11.10
N LEU A 113 -12.99 10.11 10.28
CA LEU A 113 -12.95 9.54 8.94
C LEU A 113 -12.32 8.15 8.97
N TYR A 114 -12.94 7.19 8.31
CA TYR A 114 -12.43 5.83 8.17
C TYR A 114 -12.71 5.26 6.79
N GLY A 115 -11.90 4.28 6.38
CA GLY A 115 -12.08 3.55 5.13
C GLY A 115 -10.78 3.44 4.34
N SER A 116 -10.92 3.24 3.03
CA SER A 116 -9.79 3.21 2.10
C SER A 116 -9.06 4.55 2.09
N ILE A 117 -7.72 4.51 2.19
CA ILE A 117 -6.90 5.71 2.05
C ILE A 117 -7.09 6.38 0.68
N ASP A 118 -7.25 5.59 -0.39
CA ASP A 118 -7.55 6.12 -1.73
C ASP A 118 -8.85 6.93 -1.73
N LYS A 119 -9.91 6.37 -1.12
CA LYS A 119 -11.22 7.03 -1.04
C LYS A 119 -11.13 8.31 -0.21
N ILE A 120 -10.53 8.25 0.97
CA ILE A 120 -10.39 9.43 1.85
C ILE A 120 -9.60 10.55 1.15
N LEU A 121 -8.52 10.21 0.43
CA LEU A 121 -7.73 11.20 -0.31
C LEU A 121 -8.48 11.81 -1.50
N ARG A 122 -9.43 11.08 -2.10
CA ARG A 122 -10.31 11.61 -3.15
C ARG A 122 -11.42 12.49 -2.61
N ASP A 123 -12.03 12.08 -1.50
CA ASP A 123 -13.19 12.75 -0.92
C ASP A 123 -12.79 14.00 -0.11
N TYR A 124 -11.61 13.98 0.52
CA TYR A 124 -11.11 15.06 1.38
C TYR A 124 -9.68 15.52 1.01
N PRO A 125 -9.42 15.89 -0.26
CA PRO A 125 -8.07 16.17 -0.74
C PRO A 125 -7.42 17.36 -0.01
N GLU A 126 -8.17 18.42 0.26
CA GLU A 126 -7.66 19.61 0.95
C GLU A 126 -7.27 19.34 2.40
N LEU A 127 -8.05 18.51 3.09
CA LEU A 127 -7.76 18.09 4.46
C LEU A 127 -6.48 17.26 4.52
N MET A 128 -6.27 16.37 3.55
CA MET A 128 -5.21 15.38 3.58
C MET A 128 -3.89 15.87 2.95
N ALA A 129 -3.94 16.79 1.99
CA ALA A 129 -2.76 17.26 1.26
C ALA A 129 -1.60 17.74 2.16
N PRO A 130 -1.83 18.43 3.31
CA PRO A 130 -0.73 18.85 4.20
C PRO A 130 -0.01 17.70 4.92
N TYR A 131 -0.60 16.51 4.94
CA TYR A 131 -0.14 15.37 5.73
C TYR A 131 0.36 14.20 4.88
N TYR A 132 -0.23 14.00 3.69
CA TYR A 132 0.07 12.82 2.88
C TYR A 132 1.53 12.78 2.40
N GLY A 133 2.26 11.72 2.80
CA GLY A 133 3.66 11.47 2.43
C GLY A 133 4.71 12.31 3.16
N ARG A 134 4.31 13.19 4.09
CA ARG A 134 5.24 14.13 4.76
C ARG A 134 6.35 13.45 5.56
N LEU A 135 6.04 12.33 6.23
CA LEU A 135 7.01 11.58 7.02
C LEU A 135 7.87 10.65 6.15
N SER A 136 7.31 10.12 5.06
CA SER A 136 8.02 9.20 4.17
C SER A 136 8.97 9.91 3.21
N GLU A 137 8.72 11.18 2.87
CA GLU A 137 9.62 12.01 2.04
C GLU A 137 11.04 12.16 2.62
N GLN A 138 11.22 11.95 3.91
CA GLN A 138 12.52 12.01 4.57
C GLN A 138 13.30 10.69 4.49
N SER A 139 12.70 9.64 3.90
CA SER A 139 13.31 8.33 3.78
C SER A 139 14.27 8.27 2.59
N ASP A 140 15.49 7.84 2.86
CA ASP A 140 16.46 7.45 1.83
C ASP A 140 16.29 5.96 1.41
N ASP A 141 15.32 5.25 1.97
CA ASP A 141 15.08 3.86 1.62
C ASP A 141 14.26 3.76 0.32
N ALA A 142 14.93 3.32 -0.75
CA ALA A 142 14.32 3.15 -2.07
C ALA A 142 13.26 2.04 -2.11
N PHE A 143 13.29 1.08 -1.18
CA PHE A 143 12.27 0.06 -1.07
C PHE A 143 10.96 0.62 -0.51
N ALA A 144 11.06 1.67 0.31
CA ALA A 144 9.92 2.35 0.94
C ALA A 144 9.52 3.68 0.26
N ALA A 145 10.27 4.09 -0.78
CA ALA A 145 10.10 5.36 -1.49
C ALA A 145 8.78 5.46 -2.25
#